data_AF-A0A1F8PC55-F1
#
_entry.id   AF-A0A1F8PC55-F1
#
_cell.length_a   1.000
_cell.length_b   1.000
_cell.length_c   1.000
_cell.angle_alpha   90.00
_cell.angle_beta   90.00
_cell.angle_gamma   90.00
#
_symmetry.space_group_name_H-M   'P 1'
#
loop_
_entity.id
_entity.type
_entity.pdbx_description
1 polymer ?
#
loop_
_entity_poly.entity_id
_entity_poly.type
_entity_poly.pdbx_seq_one_letter_code
_entity_poly.pdbx_strand_id
1 'polypeptide(L)'
;MQDFCQYLFDNDKQAGTAALILQAILEGRSPRLSDLSYKMTSNPDANYKRIQRFLATADPKTALQRLFWEEAKFVIGDPTEIERRGARHTKYVGVLKDGKTRGFWLLLLAVPFRGRAIPFSFVCYFSQTINEEASSSPQSHPKPRG
;
A
#
# COMPACT_ATOMS: atom_id res chain seq x y z
N MET A 1 -7.84 17.50 6.32
CA MET A 1 -7.92 16.14 5.73
C MET A 1 -8.64 16.16 4.39
N GLN A 2 -9.76 16.86 4.25
CA GLN A 2 -10.49 16.97 2.98
C GLN A 2 -9.59 17.48 1.84
N ASP A 3 -8.94 18.63 2.02
CA ASP A 3 -8.08 19.25 1.00
C ASP A 3 -6.93 18.33 0.57
N PHE A 4 -6.34 17.62 1.54
CA PHE A 4 -5.30 16.62 1.28
C PHE A 4 -5.81 15.47 0.41
N CYS A 5 -7.01 14.96 0.68
CA CYS A 5 -7.60 13.91 -0.15
C CYS A 5 -8.04 14.41 -1.54
N GLN A 6 -8.42 15.68 -1.68
CA GLN A 6 -8.72 16.28 -2.98
C GLN A 6 -7.47 16.42 -3.86
N TYR A 7 -6.31 16.65 -3.25
CA TYR A 7 -5.03 16.57 -3.95
C TYR A 7 -4.75 15.14 -4.45
N LEU A 8 -5.06 14.13 -3.64
CA LEU A 8 -4.79 12.72 -3.96
C LEU A 8 -5.77 12.09 -4.96
N PHE A 9 -7.04 12.48 -4.93
CA PHE A 9 -8.12 11.87 -5.72
C PHE A 9 -8.88 12.92 -6.52
N ASP A 10 -8.95 12.76 -7.84
CA ASP A 10 -9.62 13.73 -8.73
C ASP A 10 -11.15 13.73 -8.58
N ASN A 11 -11.73 12.62 -8.10
CA ASN A 11 -13.16 12.51 -7.91
C ASN A 11 -13.55 12.98 -6.51
N ASP A 12 -14.34 14.05 -6.41
CA ASP A 12 -14.77 14.64 -5.13
C ASP A 12 -15.42 13.64 -4.16
N LYS A 13 -16.21 12.70 -4.69
CA LYS A 13 -16.87 11.67 -3.87
C LYS A 13 -15.86 10.65 -3.34
N GLN A 14 -14.85 10.29 -4.12
CA GLN A 14 -13.73 9.46 -3.66
C GLN A 14 -12.89 10.22 -2.64
N ALA A 15 -12.50 11.47 -2.92
CA ALA A 15 -11.74 12.31 -2.01
C ALA A 15 -12.43 12.45 -0.64
N GLY A 16 -13.74 12.77 -0.63
CA GLY A 16 -14.53 12.87 0.60
C GLY A 16 -14.64 11.54 1.35
N THR A 17 -14.75 10.42 0.64
CA THR A 17 -14.76 9.09 1.29
C THR A 17 -13.38 8.71 1.83
N ALA A 18 -12.30 8.98 1.09
CA ALA A 18 -10.93 8.78 1.53
C ALA A 18 -10.62 9.58 2.80
N ALA A 19 -11.08 10.83 2.89
CA ALA A 19 -10.89 11.68 4.07
C ALA A 19 -11.51 11.08 5.33
N LEU A 20 -12.71 10.51 5.23
CA LEU A 20 -13.38 9.82 6.33
C LEU A 20 -12.64 8.54 6.74
N ILE A 21 -12.18 7.75 5.77
CA ILE A 21 -11.41 6.52 6.02
C ILE A 21 -10.09 6.84 6.71
N LEU A 22 -9.34 7.84 6.24
CA LEU A 22 -8.07 8.25 6.84
C LEU A 22 -8.26 8.77 8.27
N GLN A 23 -9.31 9.55 8.53
CA GLN A 23 -9.64 9.97 9.90
C GLN A 23 -9.92 8.77 10.80
N ALA A 24 -10.73 7.81 10.33
CA ALA A 24 -11.03 6.59 11.08
C ALA A 24 -9.77 5.73 11.35
N ILE A 25 -8.82 5.67 10.41
CA ILE A 25 -7.52 5.00 10.62
C ILE A 25 -6.72 5.72 11.72
N LEU A 26 -6.64 7.05 11.67
CA LEU A 26 -5.89 7.84 12.66
C LEU A 26 -6.51 7.74 14.06
N GLU A 27 -7.84 7.75 14.15
CA GLU A 27 -8.56 7.64 15.43
C GLU A 27 -8.53 6.20 15.97
N GLY A 28 -8.82 5.21 15.11
CA GLY A 28 -8.89 3.80 15.50
C GLY A 28 -7.53 3.13 15.65
N ARG A 29 -6.46 3.74 15.11
CA ARG A 29 -5.11 3.17 15.03
C ARG A 29 -5.12 1.73 14.50
N SER A 30 -6.06 1.43 13.61
CA SER A 30 -6.31 0.09 13.09
C SER A 30 -6.61 0.18 11.59
N PRO A 31 -6.06 -0.73 10.77
CA PRO A 31 -6.42 -0.84 9.35
C PRO A 31 -7.62 -1.78 9.12
N ARG A 32 -8.19 -2.40 10.16
CA ARG A 32 -9.27 -3.39 9.99
C ARG A 32 -10.56 -2.72 9.59
N LEU A 33 -11.20 -3.18 8.51
CA LEU A 33 -12.45 -2.61 7.99
C LEU A 33 -13.56 -2.51 9.06
N SER A 34 -13.68 -3.52 9.93
CA SER A 34 -14.64 -3.50 11.04
C SER A 34 -14.36 -2.35 12.00
N ASP A 35 -13.12 -2.18 12.42
CA ASP A 35 -12.75 -1.15 13.40
C ASP A 35 -12.95 0.23 12.78
N LEU A 36 -12.58 0.38 11.51
CA LEU A 36 -12.80 1.60 10.73
C LEU A 36 -14.30 1.92 10.60
N SER A 37 -15.15 0.93 10.36
CA SER A 37 -16.58 1.17 10.17
C SER A 37 -17.27 1.69 11.44
N TYR A 38 -16.82 1.26 12.62
CA TYR A 38 -17.27 1.80 13.90
C TYR A 38 -16.71 3.18 14.23
N LYS A 39 -15.58 3.56 13.61
CA LYS A 39 -14.91 4.85 13.83
C LYS A 39 -15.36 5.95 12.88
N MET A 40 -15.87 5.58 11.71
CA MET A 40 -16.49 6.52 10.79
C MET A 40 -17.84 7.02 11.32
N THR A 41 -18.16 8.28 11.08
CA THR A 41 -19.49 8.85 11.36
C THR A 41 -20.58 8.05 10.63
N SER A 42 -21.76 7.91 11.24
CA SER A 42 -22.93 7.15 10.75
C SER A 42 -22.96 5.65 11.11
N ASN A 43 -23.92 4.92 10.53
CA ASN A 43 -24.16 3.51 10.85
C ASN A 43 -22.98 2.61 10.41
N PRO A 44 -22.46 1.73 11.28
CA PRO A 44 -21.32 0.87 10.97
C PRO A 44 -21.49 -0.04 9.74
N ASP A 45 -22.67 -0.64 9.53
CA ASP A 45 -22.89 -1.53 8.38
C ASP A 45 -22.85 -0.75 7.05
N ALA A 46 -23.41 0.47 7.05
CA ALA A 46 -23.32 1.38 5.92
C ALA A 46 -21.87 1.81 5.66
N ASN A 47 -21.12 2.13 6.72
CA ASN A 47 -19.70 2.49 6.64
C ASN A 47 -18.86 1.34 6.10
N TYR A 48 -19.09 0.11 6.56
CA TYR A 48 -18.39 -1.08 6.08
C TYR A 48 -18.57 -1.25 4.57
N LYS A 49 -19.81 -1.18 4.08
CA LYS A 49 -20.11 -1.22 2.63
C LYS A 49 -19.50 -0.03 1.88
N ARG A 50 -19.43 1.15 2.50
CA ARG A 50 -18.80 2.33 1.90
C ARG A 50 -17.29 2.14 1.71
N ILE A 51 -16.59 1.60 2.72
CA ILE A 51 -15.16 1.28 2.62
C ILE A 51 -14.93 0.24 1.51
N GLN A 52 -15.75 -0.81 1.47
CA GLN A 52 -15.64 -1.83 0.41
C GLN A 52 -15.80 -1.25 -1.00
N ARG A 53 -16.82 -0.40 -1.22
CA ARG A 53 -17.03 0.27 -2.52
C ARG A 53 -15.89 1.21 -2.88
N PHE A 54 -15.33 1.92 -1.89
CA PHE A 54 -14.15 2.75 -2.09
C PHE A 54 -12.97 1.91 -2.57
N LEU A 55 -12.63 0.83 -1.86
CA LEU A 55 -11.52 -0.06 -2.24
C LEU A 55 -11.72 -0.76 -3.59
N ALA A 56 -12.97 -0.96 -4.02
CA ALA A 56 -13.30 -1.56 -5.31
C ALA A 56 -13.18 -0.60 -6.50
N THR A 57 -13.16 0.72 -6.27
CA THR A 57 -13.25 1.74 -7.34
C THR A 57 -12.14 2.77 -7.30
N ALA A 58 -11.55 3.03 -6.14
CA ALA A 58 -10.40 3.89 -6.02
C ALA A 58 -9.13 3.11 -6.35
N ASP A 59 -8.12 3.80 -6.86
CA ASP A 59 -6.75 3.30 -6.96
C ASP A 59 -5.84 4.10 -6.02
N PRO A 60 -5.73 3.70 -4.74
CA PRO A 60 -4.86 4.37 -3.78
C PRO A 60 -3.38 4.30 -4.15
N LYS A 61 -2.94 3.29 -4.92
CA LYS A 61 -1.53 3.18 -5.32
C LYS A 61 -1.17 4.28 -6.31
N THR A 62 -2.04 4.51 -7.29
CA THR A 62 -1.88 5.62 -8.23
C THR A 62 -2.01 6.98 -7.52
N ALA A 63 -2.94 7.11 -6.56
CA ALA A 63 -3.07 8.32 -5.76
C ALA A 63 -1.78 8.65 -4.97
N LEU A 64 -1.13 7.64 -4.37
CA LEU A 64 0.12 7.81 -3.61
C LEU A 64 1.27 8.34 -4.48
N GLN A 65 1.31 7.99 -5.78
CA GLN A 65 2.37 8.45 -6.67
C GLN A 65 2.41 9.97 -6.82
N ARG A 66 1.30 10.67 -6.55
CA ARG A 66 1.26 12.15 -6.51
C ARG A 66 2.15 12.75 -5.43
N LEU A 67 2.48 11.97 -4.40
CA LEU A 67 3.41 12.41 -3.35
C LEU A 67 4.88 12.31 -3.78
N PHE A 68 5.17 11.80 -4.98
CA PHE A 68 6.51 11.85 -5.55
C PHE A 68 6.90 13.30 -5.83
N TRP A 69 8.13 13.65 -5.50
CA TRP A 69 8.70 14.96 -5.77
C TRP A 69 9.88 14.81 -6.70
N GLU A 70 9.74 15.31 -7.93
CA GLU A 70 10.72 15.14 -9.00
C GLU A 70 12.08 15.76 -8.69
N GLU A 71 12.11 16.87 -7.93
CA GLU A 71 13.36 17.55 -7.56
C GLU A 71 14.09 16.88 -6.38
N ALA A 72 13.53 15.80 -5.83
CA ALA A 72 14.18 15.05 -4.76
C ALA A 72 15.50 14.46 -5.27
N LYS A 73 16.61 14.75 -4.56
CA LYS A 73 17.96 14.31 -4.95
C LYS A 73 18.12 12.79 -5.03
N PHE A 74 17.31 12.05 -4.28
CA PHE A 74 17.31 10.60 -4.24
C PHE A 74 15.96 10.08 -3.73
N VAL A 75 15.71 8.79 -3.98
CA VAL A 75 14.59 8.04 -3.42
C VAL A 75 15.12 7.09 -2.34
N ILE A 76 14.43 7.03 -1.21
CA ILE A 76 14.68 6.07 -0.14
C ILE A 76 13.89 4.80 -0.47
N GLY A 77 14.57 3.67 -0.54
CA GLY A 77 13.95 2.34 -0.62
C GLY A 77 14.14 1.59 0.70
N ASP A 78 13.06 1.15 1.31
CA ASP A 78 13.09 0.40 2.58
C ASP A 78 12.37 -0.96 2.43
N PRO A 79 13.12 -2.07 2.32
CA PRO A 79 12.57 -3.41 2.30
C PRO A 79 12.22 -3.86 3.73
N THR A 80 10.93 -3.97 4.02
CA THR A 80 10.38 -4.38 5.32
C THR A 80 9.73 -5.76 5.25
N GLU A 81 10.04 -6.64 6.19
CA GLU A 81 9.32 -7.90 6.40
C GLU A 81 8.08 -7.69 7.28
N ILE A 82 6.92 -8.15 6.82
CA ILE A 82 5.68 -8.08 7.58
C ILE A 82 5.19 -9.50 7.85
N GLU A 83 5.24 -9.89 9.13
CA GLU A 83 4.70 -11.16 9.61
C GLU A 83 3.18 -11.20 9.36
N ARG A 84 2.70 -12.30 8.77
CA ARG A 84 1.27 -12.59 8.66
C ARG A 84 0.89 -13.76 9.56
N ARG A 85 0.53 -13.45 10.80
CA ARG A 85 0.02 -14.44 11.76
C ARG A 85 -1.23 -15.13 11.22
N GLY A 86 -1.29 -16.45 11.37
CA GLY A 86 -2.41 -17.27 10.87
C GLY A 86 -2.36 -17.59 9.37
N ALA A 87 -1.29 -17.24 8.66
CA ALA A 87 -1.13 -17.48 7.22
C ALA A 87 -0.78 -18.92 6.82
N ARG A 88 -0.89 -19.91 7.72
CA ARG A 88 -0.47 -21.30 7.43
C ARG A 88 -1.16 -21.88 6.20
N HIS A 89 -2.38 -21.43 5.89
CA HIS A 89 -3.19 -21.90 4.76
C HIS A 89 -3.42 -20.85 3.66
N THR A 90 -2.77 -19.67 3.72
CA THR A 90 -2.96 -18.63 2.70
C THR A 90 -1.91 -18.77 1.60
N LYS A 91 -2.36 -19.18 0.41
CA LYS A 91 -1.50 -19.50 -0.75
C LYS A 91 -0.55 -18.36 -1.14
N TYR A 92 -0.99 -17.11 -1.04
CA TYR A 92 -0.22 -15.93 -1.47
C TYR A 92 0.87 -15.48 -0.48
N VAL A 93 1.05 -16.13 0.67
CA VAL A 93 2.02 -15.68 1.69
C VAL A 93 3.30 -16.49 1.59
N GLY A 94 4.42 -15.80 1.45
CA GLY A 94 5.74 -16.41 1.37
C GLY A 94 6.35 -16.78 2.71
N VAL A 95 7.61 -17.20 2.66
CA VAL A 95 8.45 -17.41 3.84
C VAL A 95 9.43 -16.25 3.94
N LEU A 96 9.58 -15.70 5.15
CA LEU A 96 10.52 -14.62 5.47
C LEU A 96 11.96 -15.13 5.57
N LYS A 97 12.94 -14.24 5.79
CA LYS A 97 14.38 -14.55 5.78
C LYS A 97 14.80 -15.63 6.78
N ASP A 98 14.02 -15.85 7.83
CA ASP A 98 14.26 -16.88 8.84
C ASP A 98 13.93 -18.30 8.35
N GLY A 99 13.38 -18.44 7.15
CA GLY A 99 12.98 -19.71 6.56
C GLY A 99 11.78 -20.37 7.24
N LYS A 100 11.11 -19.69 8.19
CA LYS A 100 10.07 -20.28 9.05
C LYS A 100 8.82 -19.41 9.13
N THR A 101 8.98 -18.11 9.34
CA THR A 101 7.87 -17.19 9.54
C THR A 101 7.18 -16.91 8.21
N ARG A 102 5.85 -16.98 8.21
CA ARG A 102 5.03 -16.65 7.05
C ARG A 102 4.77 -15.15 7.01
N GLY A 103 5.00 -14.53 5.87
CA GLY A 103 4.81 -13.10 5.70
C GLY A 103 4.97 -12.63 4.27
N PHE A 104 5.08 -11.33 4.13
CA PHE A 104 5.36 -10.67 2.86
C PHE A 104 6.44 -9.63 3.04
N TRP A 105 7.15 -9.35 1.96
CA TRP A 105 8.09 -8.24 1.91
C TRP A 105 7.38 -7.03 1.33
N LEU A 106 7.62 -5.87 1.91
CA LEU A 106 7.14 -4.58 1.44
C LEU A 106 8.36 -3.72 1.12
N LEU A 107 8.59 -3.39 -0.15
CA LEU A 107 9.53 -2.34 -0.50
C LEU A 107 8.77 -1.02 -0.53
N LEU A 108 9.00 -0.18 0.48
CA LEU A 108 8.46 1.17 0.54
C LEU A 108 9.41 2.12 -0.19
N LEU A 109 8.87 2.98 -1.06
CA LEU A 109 9.60 4.07 -1.70
C LEU A 109 9.13 5.41 -1.15
N ALA A 110 10.10 6.24 -0.77
CA ALA A 110 9.84 7.55 -0.18
C ALA A 110 10.81 8.61 -0.70
N VAL A 111 10.36 9.86 -0.75
CA VAL A 111 11.23 11.03 -1.00
C VAL A 111 11.55 11.72 0.33
N PRO A 112 12.79 12.21 0.53
CA PRO A 112 13.13 13.01 1.70
C PRO A 112 12.56 14.42 1.56
N PHE A 113 11.81 14.88 2.56
CA PHE A 113 11.28 16.23 2.65
C PHE A 113 11.41 16.77 4.07
N ARG A 114 12.22 17.81 4.27
CA ARG A 114 12.43 18.49 5.58
C ARG A 114 12.72 17.53 6.74
N GLY A 115 13.61 16.56 6.53
CA GLY A 115 13.98 15.55 7.54
C GLY A 115 12.93 14.44 7.77
N ARG A 116 11.90 14.35 6.93
CA ARG A 116 10.89 13.28 6.94
C ARG A 116 10.98 12.47 5.64
N ALA A 117 10.69 11.18 5.73
CA ALA A 117 10.45 10.35 4.55
C ALA A 117 8.96 10.43 4.19
N ILE A 118 8.64 10.86 2.97
CA ILE A 118 7.27 10.92 2.44
C ILE A 118 7.07 9.72 1.51
N PRO A 119 6.29 8.70 1.93
CA PRO A 119 6.03 7.54 1.09
C PRO A 119 5.18 7.92 -0.12
N PHE A 120 5.56 7.44 -1.30
CA PHE A 120 4.81 7.71 -2.55
C PHE A 120 4.54 6.43 -3.37
N SER A 121 5.21 5.33 -3.07
CA SER A 121 4.97 4.05 -3.74
C SER A 121 5.39 2.88 -2.86
N PHE A 122 4.85 1.70 -3.14
CA PHE A 122 5.30 0.46 -2.53
C PHE A 122 5.06 -0.74 -3.43
N VAL A 123 5.91 -1.76 -3.26
CA VAL A 123 5.76 -3.07 -3.90
C VAL A 123 5.67 -4.14 -2.82
N CYS A 124 4.66 -5.01 -2.91
CA CYS A 124 4.55 -6.18 -2.05
C CYS A 124 5.11 -7.39 -2.80
N TYR A 125 6.13 -8.04 -2.23
CA TYR A 125 6.65 -9.30 -2.75
C TYR A 125 6.13 -10.47 -1.92
N PHE A 126 5.72 -11.50 -2.64
CA PHE A 126 5.37 -12.81 -2.09
C PHE A 126 6.31 -13.84 -2.71
N SER A 127 6.72 -14.87 -1.96
CA SER A 127 7.67 -15.85 -2.48
C SER A 127 7.14 -16.65 -3.68
N GLN A 128 5.82 -16.66 -3.92
CA GLN A 128 5.26 -17.24 -5.14
C GLN A 128 5.59 -16.40 -6.38
N THR A 129 5.56 -15.07 -6.29
CA THR A 129 5.89 -14.18 -7.41
C THR A 129 7.34 -14.35 -7.85
N ILE A 130 8.27 -14.60 -6.91
CA ILE A 130 9.68 -14.86 -7.23
C ILE A 130 9.86 -16.18 -7.99
N ASN A 131 9.12 -17.24 -7.64
CA ASN A 131 9.18 -18.52 -8.35
C ASN A 131 8.43 -18.49 -9.69
N GLU A 132 7.33 -17.75 -9.79
CA GLU A 132 6.60 -17.56 -11.05
C GLU A 132 7.40 -16.67 -12.02
N GLU A 133 8.01 -15.57 -11.54
CA GLU A 133 8.88 -14.72 -12.36
C GLU A 133 10.22 -15.39 -12.70
N ALA A 134 10.77 -16.24 -11.83
CA ALA A 134 11.94 -17.06 -12.16
C ALA A 134 11.62 -18.14 -13.23
N SER A 135 10.35 -18.51 -13.39
CA SER A 135 9.89 -19.42 -14.44
C SER A 135 9.47 -18.72 -15.74
N SER A 136 9.24 -17.40 -15.70
CA SER A 136 9.12 -16.56 -16.89
C SER A 136 10.49 -15.98 -17.24
N SER A 137 11.15 -16.60 -18.21
CA SER A 137 12.44 -16.20 -18.79
C SER A 137 12.67 -14.67 -18.79
N PRO A 138 13.81 -14.15 -18.30
CA PRO A 138 14.09 -12.72 -18.33
C PRO A 138 14.16 -12.28 -19.79
N GLN A 139 13.19 -11.48 -20.23
CA GLN A 139 13.26 -10.83 -21.54
C GLN A 139 14.45 -9.86 -21.54
N SER A 140 15.54 -10.34 -22.12
CA SER A 140 16.65 -9.62 -22.75
C SER A 140 17.08 -8.30 -22.10
N HIS A 141 18.09 -8.37 -21.24
CA HIS A 141 19.09 -7.30 -21.20
C HIS A 141 19.82 -7.28 -22.55
N PRO A 142 19.88 -6.15 -23.28
CA PRO A 142 20.81 -6.04 -24.41
C PRO A 142 22.24 -6.03 -23.84
N LYS A 143 23.05 -7.02 -24.23
CA LYS A 143 24.48 -7.04 -23.93
C LYS A 143 25.16 -5.82 -24.57
N PRO A 144 25.99 -5.05 -23.85
CA PRO A 144 26.86 -4.07 -24.47
C PRO A 144 27.88 -4.81 -25.35
N ARG A 145 27.99 -4.39 -26.61
CA ARG A 145 29.06 -4.83 -27.51
C ARG A 145 30.34 -4.10 -27.11
N GLY A 146 31.33 -4.87 -26.68
CA GLY A 146 32.74 -4.49 -26.57
C GLY A 146 33.56 -5.61 -27.17
#